data_AF-A0AAW2BCC0-F1
#
_entry.id   AF-A0AAW2BCC0-F1
#
_cell.length_a   1.000
_cell.length_b   1.000
_cell.length_c   1.000
_cell.angle_alpha   90.00
_cell.angle_beta   90.00
_cell.angle_gamma   90.00
#
_symmetry.space_group_name_H-M   'P 1'
#
loop_
_entity.id
_entity.type
_entity.pdbx_description
1 polymer ?
#
loop_
_entity_poly.entity_id
_entity_poly.type
_entity_poly.pdbx_seq_one_letter_code
_entity_poly.pdbx_strand_id
1 'polypeptide(L)'
;MREDIRLEQQVQKYLSKDIPDYPSPVEFHITEVAHATNKTSLPQIWDLEGFRGLFHYNSFSWWSLKINEADIRAAEERFLESLFPDRVEEETAAQQSFLSNFTTSPAFKNEISRYGNFSFTLLLTELIEAYKKQMCEGEEPVLRVYGTKLFKQEIEYVVLVHNPQYNEKFKDFPIGFL
;
A
#
# COMPACT_ATOMS: atom_id res chain seq x y z
N MET A 1 -6.46 -34.99 5.91
CA MET A 1 -6.68 -33.94 6.92
C MET A 1 -7.53 -32.86 6.27
N ARG A 2 -8.57 -32.40 6.95
CA ARG A 2 -9.56 -31.43 6.44
C ARG A 2 -8.88 -30.05 6.35
N GLU A 3 -8.93 -29.36 5.20
CA GLU A 3 -8.16 -28.13 4.96
C GLU A 3 -8.55 -26.96 5.89
N ASP A 4 -9.80 -26.95 6.33
CA ASP A 4 -10.37 -26.10 7.37
C ASP A 4 -9.56 -26.18 8.69
N ILE A 5 -9.20 -27.39 9.12
CA ILE A 5 -8.43 -27.62 10.36
C ILE A 5 -7.00 -27.08 10.23
N ARG A 6 -6.41 -27.16 9.03
CA ARG A 6 -5.05 -26.70 8.77
C ARG A 6 -4.96 -25.17 8.75
N LEU A 7 -5.97 -24.50 8.18
CA LEU A 7 -6.11 -23.04 8.18
C LEU A 7 -6.30 -22.51 9.60
N GLU A 8 -7.18 -23.12 10.39
CA GLU A 8 -7.42 -22.72 11.80
C GLU A 8 -6.15 -22.86 12.66
N GLN A 9 -5.40 -23.96 12.50
CA GLN A 9 -4.13 -24.17 13.21
C GLN A 9 -3.04 -23.16 12.82
N GLN A 10 -3.00 -22.75 11.55
CA GLN A 10 -2.07 -21.72 11.09
C GLN A 10 -2.41 -20.34 11.67
N VAL A 11 -3.70 -19.99 11.73
CA VAL A 11 -4.16 -18.73 12.33
C VAL A 11 -3.87 -18.72 13.83
N GLN A 12 -4.14 -19.80 14.56
CA GLN A 12 -3.84 -19.90 15.99
C GLN A 12 -2.35 -19.72 16.29
N LYS A 13 -1.46 -20.32 15.48
CA LYS A 13 -0.01 -20.18 15.64
C LYS A 13 0.48 -18.76 15.33
N TYR A 14 -0.21 -18.03 14.46
CA TYR A 14 0.11 -16.63 14.15
C TYR A 14 -0.33 -15.69 15.28
N LEU A 15 -1.51 -15.94 15.86
CA LEU A 15 -2.09 -15.15 16.95
C LEU A 15 -1.44 -15.42 18.32
N SER A 16 -0.75 -16.55 18.50
CA SER A 16 -0.10 -16.90 19.77
C SER A 16 1.28 -16.27 19.96
N LYS A 17 1.72 -15.37 19.07
CA LYS A 17 2.98 -14.63 19.24
C LYS A 17 2.71 -13.42 20.14
N ASP A 18 3.64 -13.17 21.06
CA ASP A 18 3.68 -11.91 21.80
C ASP A 18 4.10 -10.80 20.83
N ILE A 19 3.11 -10.04 20.35
CA ILE A 19 3.30 -8.97 19.36
C ILE A 19 3.25 -7.66 20.14
N PRO A 20 4.36 -6.89 20.18
CA PRO A 20 4.34 -5.59 20.84
C PRO A 20 3.33 -4.67 20.17
N ASP A 21 2.69 -3.81 20.96
CA ASP A 21 1.75 -2.83 20.43
C ASP A 21 2.45 -1.91 19.42
N TYR A 22 1.78 -1.69 18.29
CA TYR A 22 2.30 -0.79 17.28
C TYR A 22 2.28 0.66 17.82
N PRO A 23 3.39 1.40 17.74
CA PRO A 23 3.43 2.80 18.16
C PRO A 23 2.44 3.62 17.36
N SER A 24 1.56 4.36 18.03
CA SER A 24 0.46 5.10 17.42
C SER A 24 0.36 6.53 17.99
N PRO A 25 0.11 7.55 17.16
CA PRO A 25 -0.08 7.49 15.71
C PRO A 25 1.24 7.65 14.94
N VAL A 26 1.69 6.61 14.24
CA VAL A 26 2.80 6.70 13.27
C VAL A 26 2.22 6.89 11.88
N GLU A 27 2.74 7.87 11.14
CA GLU A 27 2.28 8.21 9.80
C GLU A 27 3.40 8.12 8.76
N PHE A 28 3.16 7.31 7.72
CA PHE A 28 4.06 7.17 6.59
C PHE A 28 3.65 8.10 5.45
N HIS A 29 4.48 9.09 5.14
CA HIS A 29 4.27 9.96 3.99
C HIS A 29 4.87 9.28 2.74
N ILE A 30 4.04 8.57 1.98
CA ILE A 30 4.49 7.76 0.85
C ILE A 30 4.49 8.57 -0.44
N THR A 31 5.61 8.58 -1.14
CA THR A 31 5.76 9.26 -2.43
C THR A 31 5.74 8.33 -3.63
N GLU A 32 6.06 7.05 -3.45
CA GLU A 32 6.18 6.08 -4.54
C GLU A 32 5.15 4.95 -4.44
N VAL A 33 4.68 4.50 -5.60
CA VAL A 33 3.84 3.31 -5.75
C VAL A 33 4.42 2.37 -6.78
N ALA A 34 4.11 1.09 -6.61
CA ALA A 34 4.60 0.02 -7.48
C ALA A 34 3.44 -0.79 -8.09
N HIS A 35 3.52 -1.03 -9.40
CA HIS A 35 2.69 -1.99 -10.11
C HIS A 35 3.53 -3.22 -10.46
N ALA A 36 3.26 -4.34 -9.79
CA ALA A 36 3.91 -5.61 -10.08
C ALA A 36 3.13 -6.38 -11.16
N THR A 37 3.86 -6.91 -12.16
CA THR A 37 3.29 -7.64 -13.28
C THR A 37 4.15 -8.84 -13.68
N ASN A 38 3.62 -9.70 -14.54
CA ASN A 38 4.29 -10.91 -15.01
C ASN A 38 4.68 -10.80 -16.50
N LYS A 39 5.47 -11.77 -16.97
CA LYS A 39 5.96 -11.82 -18.36
C LYS A 39 4.84 -11.84 -19.40
N THR A 40 3.68 -12.39 -19.06
CA THR A 40 2.52 -12.50 -19.96
C THR A 40 1.74 -11.19 -20.08
N SER A 41 1.66 -10.44 -18.98
CA SER A 41 0.93 -9.18 -18.89
C SER A 41 1.75 -7.97 -19.36
N LEU A 42 3.08 -8.05 -19.29
CA LEU A 42 3.99 -6.97 -19.69
C LEU A 42 3.80 -6.52 -21.16
N PRO A 43 3.72 -7.42 -22.16
CA PRO A 43 3.42 -7.01 -23.54
C PRO A 43 2.09 -6.26 -23.67
N GLN A 44 1.07 -6.63 -22.91
CA GLN A 44 -0.25 -5.97 -22.98
C GLN A 44 -0.20 -4.53 -22.49
N ILE A 45 0.65 -4.22 -21.49
CA ILE A 45 0.85 -2.85 -21.01
C ILE A 45 1.46 -1.99 -22.13
N TRP A 46 2.40 -2.54 -22.90
CA TRP A 46 3.01 -1.84 -24.03
C TRP A 46 2.04 -1.69 -25.19
N ASP A 47 1.38 -2.78 -25.61
CA ASP A 47 0.45 -2.78 -26.75
C ASP A 47 -0.76 -1.86 -26.53
N LEU A 48 -1.20 -1.71 -25.27
CA LEU A 48 -2.33 -0.85 -24.89
C LEU A 48 -1.89 0.53 -24.37
N GLU A 49 -0.58 0.81 -24.42
CA GLU A 49 0.05 2.03 -23.91
C GLU A 49 -0.44 2.45 -22.51
N GLY A 50 -0.68 1.47 -21.63
CA GLY A 50 -1.22 1.77 -20.31
C GLY A 50 -1.54 0.56 -19.42
N PHE A 51 -1.77 0.87 -18.14
CA PHE A 51 -2.05 -0.11 -17.09
C PHE A 51 -3.54 -0.45 -17.03
N ARG A 52 -3.97 -1.45 -17.80
CA ARG A 52 -5.35 -1.94 -17.80
C ARG A 52 -5.50 -3.22 -16.98
N GLY A 53 -6.68 -3.43 -16.40
CA GLY A 53 -6.99 -4.66 -15.68
C GLY A 53 -6.98 -5.88 -16.61
N LEU A 54 -6.59 -7.03 -16.06
CA LEU A 54 -6.24 -8.24 -16.83
C LEU A 54 -7.43 -9.00 -17.44
N PHE A 55 -8.67 -8.69 -17.06
CA PHE A 55 -9.84 -9.50 -17.42
C PHE A 55 -11.09 -8.65 -17.65
N HIS A 56 -11.29 -8.18 -18.89
CA HIS A 56 -12.52 -7.53 -19.40
C HIS A 56 -13.12 -6.39 -18.54
N TYR A 57 -14.22 -5.81 -19.03
CA TYR A 57 -14.94 -4.68 -18.43
C TYR A 57 -15.19 -4.93 -16.93
N ASN A 58 -14.62 -4.07 -16.07
CA ASN A 58 -14.62 -4.11 -14.57
C ASN A 58 -13.33 -4.61 -13.88
N SER A 59 -12.22 -4.76 -14.58
CA SER A 59 -10.94 -5.10 -13.93
C SER A 59 -10.17 -3.85 -13.45
N PHE A 60 -9.68 -3.89 -12.20
CA PHE A 60 -8.87 -2.83 -11.60
C PHE A 60 -7.39 -2.97 -11.95
N SER A 61 -6.70 -1.83 -12.02
CA SER A 61 -5.23 -1.79 -11.99
C SER A 61 -4.78 -1.70 -10.54
N TRP A 62 -3.94 -2.64 -10.11
CA TRP A 62 -3.50 -2.77 -8.72
C TRP A 62 -2.16 -2.09 -8.50
N TRP A 63 -2.08 -1.25 -7.48
CA TRP A 63 -0.87 -0.53 -7.10
C TRP A 63 -0.62 -0.74 -5.62
N SER A 64 0.63 -1.03 -5.27
CA SER A 64 1.07 -1.14 -3.89
C SER A 64 1.85 0.11 -3.49
N LEU A 65 1.71 0.55 -2.24
CA LEU A 65 2.62 1.53 -1.66
C LEU A 65 4.05 0.97 -1.68
N LYS A 66 5.01 1.81 -2.05
CA LYS A 66 6.43 1.47 -2.01
C LYS A 66 7.06 2.26 -0.87
N ILE A 67 7.18 1.62 0.28
CA ILE A 67 7.69 2.22 1.51
C ILE A 67 9.17 1.89 1.62
N ASN A 68 10.04 2.87 1.46
CA ASN A 68 11.49 2.67 1.52
C ASN A 68 12.05 2.98 2.92
N GLU A 69 13.33 2.67 3.15
CA GLU A 69 13.95 2.91 4.46
C GLU A 69 13.98 4.39 4.87
N ALA A 70 14.08 5.31 3.90
CA ALA A 70 14.00 6.74 4.19
C ALA A 70 12.60 7.15 4.63
N ASP A 71 11.54 6.60 4.03
CA ASP A 71 10.15 6.84 4.46
C ASP A 71 9.92 6.35 5.91
N ILE A 72 10.51 5.20 6.25
CA ILE A 72 10.44 4.61 7.60
C ILE A 72 11.18 5.50 8.60
N ARG A 73 12.41 5.92 8.30
CA ARG A 73 13.17 6.83 9.16
C ARG A 73 12.46 8.16 9.35
N ALA A 74 11.91 8.73 8.28
CA ALA A 74 11.19 9.99 8.35
C ALA A 74 9.89 9.87 9.17
N ALA A 75 9.19 8.73 9.09
CA ALA A 75 8.02 8.46 9.92
C ALA A 75 8.39 8.33 11.41
N GLU A 76 9.51 7.70 11.70
CA GLU A 76 10.04 7.56 13.06
C GLU A 76 10.43 8.93 13.64
N GLU A 77 11.13 9.75 12.87
CA GLU A 77 11.52 11.10 13.24
C GLU A 77 10.30 11.97 13.57
N ARG A 78 9.31 12.03 12.67
CA ARG A 78 8.06 12.78 12.91
C ARG A 78 7.33 12.31 14.17
N PHE A 79 7.28 11.00 14.39
CA PHE A 79 6.65 10.44 15.60
C PHE A 79 7.38 10.90 16.86
N LEU A 80 8.71 10.85 16.87
CA LEU A 80 9.52 11.28 18.01
C LEU A 80 9.43 12.78 18.26
N GLU A 81 9.47 13.59 17.20
CA GLU A 81 9.26 15.05 17.28
C GLU A 81 7.89 15.39 17.88
N SER A 82 6.85 14.60 17.56
CA SER A 82 5.51 14.82 18.12
C SER A 82 5.42 14.53 19.62
N LEU A 83 6.23 13.58 20.12
CA LEU A 83 6.25 13.20 21.54
C LEU A 83 7.23 14.02 22.36
N PHE A 84 8.35 14.41 21.76
CA PHE A 84 9.47 15.08 22.41
C PHE A 84 9.95 16.27 21.56
N PRO A 85 9.17 17.36 21.48
CA PRO A 85 9.48 18.50 20.61
C PRO A 85 10.77 19.24 21.00
N ASP A 86 11.19 19.15 22.28
CA ASP A 86 12.37 19.83 22.81
C ASP A 86 13.63 18.93 22.83
N ARG A 87 13.67 17.88 22.00
CA ARG A 87 14.81 16.95 21.92
C ARG A 87 16.08 17.65 21.46
N VAL A 88 17.20 17.29 22.10
CA VAL A 88 18.54 17.78 21.74
C VAL A 88 19.18 16.86 20.70
N GLU A 89 20.01 17.39 19.79
CA GLU A 89 20.62 16.62 18.68
C GLU A 89 21.35 15.34 19.13
N GLU A 90 21.99 15.35 20.31
CA GLU A 90 22.67 14.18 20.87
C GLU A 90 21.71 13.03 21.20
N GLU A 91 20.49 13.33 21.66
CA GLU A 91 19.46 12.33 21.96
C GLU A 91 18.89 11.72 20.66
N THR A 92 18.78 12.54 19.61
CA THR A 92 18.34 12.10 18.28
C THR A 92 19.37 11.18 17.64
N ALA A 93 20.66 11.51 17.72
CA ALA A 93 21.74 10.71 17.14
C ALA A 93 21.95 9.35 17.85
N ALA A 94 21.66 9.27 19.15
CA ALA A 94 21.78 8.02 19.92
C ALA A 94 20.54 7.12 19.83
N GLN A 95 19.44 7.60 19.23
CA GLN A 95 18.18 6.88 19.17
C GLN A 95 18.29 5.64 18.27
N GLN A 96 17.96 4.47 18.84
CA GLN A 96 17.82 3.24 18.04
C GLN A 96 16.50 3.25 17.29
N SER A 97 16.53 2.78 16.03
CA SER A 97 15.33 2.65 15.22
C SER A 97 14.42 1.54 15.74
N PHE A 98 13.20 1.90 16.11
CA PHE A 98 12.20 0.98 16.62
C PHE A 98 11.20 0.56 15.54
N LEU A 99 10.88 1.42 14.56
CA LEU A 99 9.97 1.09 13.47
C LEU A 99 10.49 -0.06 12.62
N SER A 100 11.80 -0.24 12.51
CA SER A 100 12.42 -1.37 11.83
C SER A 100 11.93 -2.74 12.35
N ASN A 101 11.55 -2.83 13.63
CA ASN A 101 10.99 -4.04 14.23
C ASN A 101 9.55 -4.33 13.76
N PHE A 102 8.81 -3.30 13.37
CA PHE A 102 7.43 -3.38 12.90
C PHE A 102 7.32 -3.45 11.37
N THR A 103 8.31 -2.95 10.64
CA THR A 103 8.34 -2.92 9.17
C THR A 103 9.01 -4.17 8.57
N THR A 104 8.86 -5.33 9.22
CA THR A 104 9.47 -6.60 8.78
C THR A 104 8.59 -7.41 7.83
N SER A 105 7.31 -7.01 7.69
CA SER A 105 6.34 -7.60 6.76
C SER A 105 6.81 -7.46 5.30
N PRO A 106 6.47 -8.41 4.40
CA PRO A 106 6.84 -8.29 2.98
C PRO A 106 6.28 -7.02 2.31
N ALA A 107 5.25 -6.38 2.88
CA ALA A 107 4.75 -5.08 2.41
C ALA A 107 5.82 -3.97 2.43
N PHE A 108 6.84 -4.07 3.30
CA PHE A 108 7.95 -3.12 3.40
C PHE A 108 9.21 -3.61 2.64
N LYS A 109 9.16 -4.77 1.99
CA LYS A 109 10.30 -5.36 1.26
C LYS A 109 10.23 -5.05 -0.23
N ASN A 110 10.77 -3.90 -0.61
CA ASN A 110 10.71 -3.43 -2.00
C ASN A 110 11.55 -4.27 -2.99
N GLU A 111 12.55 -4.99 -2.51
CA GLU A 111 13.42 -5.83 -3.35
C GLU A 111 12.72 -7.09 -3.87
N ILE A 112 11.69 -7.54 -3.18
CA ILE A 112 10.96 -8.77 -3.50
C ILE A 112 9.60 -8.39 -4.04
N SER A 113 9.42 -8.50 -5.35
CA SER A 113 8.12 -8.29 -5.96
C SER A 113 7.12 -9.35 -5.49
N ARG A 114 6.04 -8.91 -4.83
CA ARG A 114 5.02 -9.77 -4.22
C ARG A 114 4.09 -10.45 -5.21
N TYR A 115 3.87 -9.82 -6.38
CA TYR A 115 2.80 -10.17 -7.32
C TYR A 115 3.27 -10.40 -8.76
N GLY A 116 4.57 -10.37 -9.03
CA GLY A 116 5.08 -10.51 -10.39
C GLY A 116 6.60 -10.53 -10.46
N ASN A 117 7.15 -10.77 -11.65
CA ASN A 117 8.61 -10.77 -11.87
C ASN A 117 9.11 -9.42 -12.42
N PHE A 118 8.20 -8.51 -12.75
CA PHE A 118 8.48 -7.17 -13.23
C PHE A 118 7.73 -6.17 -12.36
N SER A 119 8.31 -4.99 -12.13
CA SER A 119 7.71 -3.93 -11.31
C SER A 119 7.93 -2.59 -11.95
N PHE A 120 6.87 -1.78 -12.02
CA PHE A 120 6.92 -0.38 -12.42
C PHE A 120 6.79 0.48 -11.17
N THR A 121 7.76 1.35 -10.92
CA THR A 121 7.66 2.36 -9.87
C THR A 121 7.29 3.71 -10.49
N LEU A 122 6.34 4.41 -9.89
CA LEU A 122 5.96 5.78 -10.24
C LEU A 122 5.80 6.61 -8.97
N LEU A 123 5.93 7.93 -9.11
CA LEU A 123 5.48 8.84 -8.07
C LEU A 123 3.95 8.78 -7.95
N LEU A 124 3.44 8.71 -6.72
CA LEU A 124 2.02 8.70 -6.45
C LEU A 124 1.33 9.94 -7.03
N THR A 125 1.97 11.10 -6.91
CA THR A 125 1.47 12.37 -7.48
C THR A 125 1.35 12.29 -8.99
N GLU A 126 2.39 11.82 -9.69
CA GLU A 126 2.37 11.66 -11.15
C GLU A 126 1.32 10.65 -11.61
N LEU A 127 1.17 9.54 -10.89
CA LEU A 127 0.15 8.53 -11.21
C LEU A 127 -1.26 9.11 -11.08
N ILE A 128 -1.55 9.81 -9.98
CA ILE A 128 -2.87 10.41 -9.74
C ILE A 128 -3.13 11.54 -10.75
N GLU A 129 -2.15 12.37 -11.06
CA GLU A 129 -2.28 13.40 -12.10
C GLU A 129 -2.55 12.80 -13.49
N ALA A 130 -1.84 11.73 -13.85
CA ALA A 130 -2.06 11.03 -15.10
C ALA A 130 -3.47 10.41 -15.14
N TYR A 131 -3.90 9.78 -14.04
CA TYR A 131 -5.25 9.22 -13.92
C TYR A 131 -6.33 10.29 -14.04
N LYS A 132 -6.16 11.44 -13.37
CA LYS A 132 -7.04 12.60 -13.47
C LYS A 132 -7.22 13.06 -14.92
N LYS A 133 -6.10 13.25 -15.63
CA LYS A 133 -6.12 13.73 -17.03
C LYS A 133 -6.72 12.69 -18.00
N GLN A 134 -6.35 11.41 -17.85
CA GLN A 134 -6.70 10.38 -18.83
C GLN A 134 -8.05 9.71 -18.56
N MET A 135 -8.41 9.55 -17.29
CA MET A 135 -9.57 8.74 -16.88
C MET A 135 -10.68 9.58 -16.26
N CYS A 136 -10.40 10.78 -15.76
CA CYS A 136 -11.38 11.66 -15.10
C CYS A 136 -11.68 12.95 -15.87
N GLU A 137 -11.24 13.07 -17.13
CA GLU A 137 -11.46 14.28 -17.95
C GLU A 137 -10.97 15.57 -17.27
N GLY A 138 -9.98 15.46 -16.37
CA GLY A 138 -9.45 16.57 -15.58
C GLY A 138 -10.17 16.84 -14.25
N GLU A 139 -11.25 16.12 -13.93
CA GLU A 139 -11.90 16.19 -12.61
C GLU A 139 -11.09 15.45 -11.53
N GLU A 140 -11.23 15.87 -10.27
CA GLU A 140 -10.55 15.21 -9.16
C GLU A 140 -11.05 13.77 -9.00
N PRO A 141 -10.15 12.75 -9.00
CA PRO A 141 -10.54 11.37 -8.74
C PRO A 141 -11.17 11.21 -7.36
N VAL A 142 -12.15 10.32 -7.24
CA VAL A 142 -12.79 10.00 -5.96
C VAL A 142 -12.08 8.80 -5.32
N LEU A 143 -11.74 8.95 -4.04
CA LEU A 143 -11.14 7.91 -3.23
C LEU A 143 -12.19 7.27 -2.33
N ARG A 144 -12.27 5.94 -2.37
CA ARG A 144 -13.19 5.17 -1.53
C ARG A 144 -12.48 4.01 -0.87
N VAL A 145 -12.90 3.67 0.34
CA VAL A 145 -12.45 2.48 1.04
C VAL A 145 -13.08 1.27 0.36
N TYR A 146 -12.30 0.54 -0.43
CA TYR A 146 -12.77 -0.69 -1.07
C TYR A 146 -12.88 -1.83 -0.06
N GLY A 147 -12.04 -1.79 0.97
CA GLY A 147 -12.11 -2.66 2.14
C GLY A 147 -10.76 -3.29 2.49
N THR A 148 -10.77 -4.08 3.56
CA THR A 148 -9.61 -4.85 4.00
C THR A 148 -9.68 -6.25 3.40
N LYS A 149 -8.61 -6.67 2.71
CA LYS A 149 -8.51 -7.98 2.06
C LYS A 149 -7.39 -8.80 2.65
N LEU A 150 -7.62 -10.10 2.81
CA LEU A 150 -6.56 -11.05 3.11
C LEU A 150 -6.04 -11.61 1.80
N PHE A 151 -4.76 -11.36 1.49
CA PHE A 151 -4.11 -11.92 0.31
C PHE A 151 -2.86 -12.70 0.71
N LYS A 152 -2.85 -14.00 0.42
CA LYS A 152 -1.86 -14.97 0.91
C LYS A 152 -1.74 -14.95 2.45
N GLN A 153 -0.84 -14.13 2.99
CA GLN A 153 -0.57 -13.96 4.42
C GLN A 153 -0.49 -12.48 4.83
N GLU A 154 -1.01 -11.59 3.99
CA GLU A 154 -0.97 -10.14 4.18
C GLU A 154 -2.39 -9.61 4.29
N ILE A 155 -2.58 -8.69 5.24
CA ILE A 155 -3.80 -7.90 5.37
C ILE A 155 -3.56 -6.61 4.60
N GLU A 156 -4.31 -6.42 3.52
CA GLU A 156 -4.22 -5.27 2.63
C GLU A 156 -5.42 -4.36 2.85
N TYR A 157 -5.18 -3.11 3.22
CA TYR A 157 -6.21 -2.08 3.19
C TYR A 157 -6.24 -1.46 1.80
N VAL A 158 -7.36 -1.60 1.10
CA VAL A 158 -7.48 -1.22 -0.31
C VAL A 158 -8.29 0.06 -0.45
N VAL A 159 -7.69 1.05 -1.10
CA VAL A 159 -8.36 2.28 -1.54
C VAL A 159 -8.66 2.18 -3.03
N LEU A 160 -9.92 2.36 -3.39
CA LEU A 160 -10.40 2.50 -4.75
C LEU A 160 -10.27 3.95 -5.19
N VAL A 161 -9.61 4.17 -6.32
CA VAL A 161 -9.58 5.46 -7.03
C VAL A 161 -10.44 5.33 -8.29
N HIS A 162 -11.44 6.20 -8.46
CA HIS A 162 -12.32 6.15 -9.63
C HIS A 162 -12.74 7.54 -10.13
N ASN A 163 -13.14 7.62 -11.41
CA ASN A 163 -13.73 8.83 -12.00
C ASN A 163 -15.08 9.18 -11.31
N PRO A 164 -15.32 10.45 -10.94
CA PRO A 164 -16.57 10.93 -10.32
C PRO A 164 -17.87 10.51 -11.03
N GLN A 165 -17.88 10.38 -12.35
CA GLN A 165 -19.04 9.94 -13.14
C GLN A 165 -19.56 8.55 -12.72
N TYR A 166 -18.69 7.73 -12.11
CA TYR A 166 -19.06 6.40 -11.59
C TYR A 166 -19.43 6.40 -10.10
N ASN A 167 -19.69 7.56 -9.47
CA ASN A 167 -20.06 7.66 -8.06
C ASN A 167 -21.24 6.75 -7.69
N GLU A 168 -22.29 6.71 -8.50
CA GLU A 168 -23.44 5.84 -8.23
C GLU A 168 -23.09 4.35 -8.25
N LYS A 169 -22.10 3.95 -9.05
CA LYS A 169 -21.63 2.55 -9.13
C LYS A 169 -20.87 2.13 -7.87
N PHE A 170 -20.21 3.06 -7.21
CA PHE A 170 -19.32 2.79 -6.07
C PHE A 170 -19.82 3.41 -4.75
N LYS A 171 -21.07 3.86 -4.70
CA LYS A 171 -21.63 4.56 -3.54
C LYS A 171 -21.66 3.74 -2.25
N ASP A 172 -21.71 2.42 -2.37
CA ASP A 172 -21.72 1.51 -1.23
C ASP A 172 -20.35 1.43 -0.53
N PHE A 173 -19.28 1.89 -1.19
CA PHE A 173 -17.97 2.03 -0.57
C PHE A 173 -17.83 3.38 0.13
N PRO A 174 -17.42 3.43 1.41
CA PRO A 174 -17.23 4.67 2.14
C PRO A 174 -16.24 5.60 1.43
N ILE A 175 -16.46 6.91 1.50
CA ILE A 175 -15.45 7.88 1.08
C ILE A 175 -14.23 7.71 1.98
N GLY A 176 -13.06 7.54 1.36
CA GLY A 176 -11.79 7.43 2.07
C GLY A 176 -11.05 8.76 2.06
N PHE A 177 -10.26 9.00 3.10
CA PHE A 177 -9.17 9.98 3.11
C PHE A 177 -7.87 9.18 3.15
N LEU A 178 -6.93 9.50 2.26
CA LEU A 178 -5.54 9.03 2.33
C LEU A 178 -4.73 10.02 3.15
#